data_AF-A0A0B7FVB2-F1
#
_entry.id   AF-A0A0B7FVB2-F1
#
_cell.length_a   1.000
_cell.length_b   1.000
_cell.length_c   1.000
_cell.angle_alpha   90.00
_cell.angle_beta   90.00
_cell.angle_gamma   90.00
#
_symmetry.space_group_name_H-M   'P 1'
#
loop_
_entity.id
_entity.type
_entity.pdbx_description
1 polymer ?
#
loop_
_entity_poly.entity_id
_entity_poly.type
_entity_poly.pdbx_seq_one_letter_code
_entity_poly.pdbx_strand_id
1 'polypeptide(L)'
;MPVKALRSPKKNINNKKNTEIRLLPSAQHGSHLLQLPSELLTHLTAYLDPIALTTLASVCRLLYAHVIQDSTWRAAFLCHFLSVSPSPDLVIENPKLVLLRKKEKSWRTEFQKHWVLARRWEKTRSVTSVTHRPHRLPISAMHVMHNQRSAANAQQNWAILSASLAVGTVTRSYPFTGKVVRGHFDASSTTTALGLGLNPGFEDAFQVLPP
;
A
#
# COMPACT_ATOMS: atom_id res chain seq x y z
N MET A 1 3.08 77.58 -0.15
CA MET A 1 2.08 76.80 0.64
C MET A 1 2.46 75.32 0.58
N PRO A 2 2.71 74.64 1.71
CA PRO A 2 3.11 73.24 1.73
C PRO A 2 1.92 72.31 2.02
N VAL A 3 1.74 71.26 1.21
CA VAL A 3 0.81 70.15 1.52
C VAL A 3 1.62 69.03 2.15
N LYS A 4 1.24 68.68 3.39
CA LYS A 4 1.93 67.76 4.29
C LYS A 4 1.79 66.30 3.85
N ALA A 5 2.86 65.55 4.10
CA ALA A 5 3.00 64.12 3.85
C ALA A 5 1.99 63.25 4.62
N LEU A 6 1.54 62.15 4.00
CA LEU A 6 0.88 61.04 4.69
C LEU A 6 1.77 59.79 4.59
N ARG A 7 2.48 59.47 5.68
CA ARG A 7 3.14 58.18 5.89
C ARG A 7 2.08 57.21 6.42
N SER A 8 1.85 56.08 5.75
CA SER A 8 1.07 54.99 6.32
C SER A 8 1.99 53.97 7.03
N PRO A 9 1.54 53.37 8.14
CA PRO A 9 2.41 52.60 9.02
C PRO A 9 2.57 51.14 8.59
N LYS A 10 3.79 50.63 8.72
CA LYS A 10 4.14 49.21 8.69
C LYS A 10 3.36 48.47 9.79
N LYS A 11 2.48 47.53 9.41
CA LYS A 11 1.85 46.61 10.36
C LYS A 11 2.65 45.31 10.42
N ASN A 12 3.42 45.20 11.49
CA ASN A 12 4.08 44.00 11.97
C ASN A 12 3.00 43.06 12.52
N ILE A 13 2.79 41.88 11.92
CA ILE A 13 1.88 40.86 12.46
C ILE A 13 2.72 39.64 12.84
N ASN A 14 3.38 39.77 13.99
CA ASN A 14 3.79 38.63 14.79
C ASN A 14 2.54 38.04 15.43
N ASN A 15 1.99 36.97 14.87
CA ASN A 15 1.01 36.13 15.56
C ASN A 15 1.57 34.72 15.70
N LYS A 16 2.46 34.53 16.68
CA LYS A 16 2.62 33.25 17.38
C LYS A 16 1.26 32.91 17.99
N LYS A 17 0.47 32.09 17.30
CA LYS A 17 -0.68 31.43 17.93
C LYS A 17 -0.11 30.31 18.80
N ASN A 18 0.16 30.65 20.06
CA ASN A 18 0.18 29.66 21.12
C ASN A 18 -1.15 28.91 21.03
N THR A 19 -1.08 27.64 20.65
CA THR A 19 -2.14 26.66 20.81
C THR A 19 -2.35 26.48 22.31
N GLU A 20 -3.06 27.42 22.93
CA GLU A 20 -3.72 27.17 24.20
C GLU A 20 -4.77 26.10 23.93
N ILE A 21 -4.39 24.87 24.24
CA ILE A 21 -5.34 23.78 24.48
C ILE A 21 -6.16 24.26 25.68
N ARG A 22 -7.30 24.91 25.41
CA ARG A 22 -8.34 25.12 26.42
C ARG A 22 -8.70 23.73 26.94
N LEU A 23 -8.19 23.39 28.12
CA LEU A 23 -8.58 22.21 28.86
C LEU A 23 -10.10 22.30 29.06
N LEU A 24 -10.83 21.38 28.42
CA LEU A 24 -12.26 21.26 28.59
C LEU A 24 -12.59 21.10 30.09
N PRO A 25 -13.70 21.67 30.57
CA PRO A 25 -14.13 21.50 31.94
C PRO A 25 -14.29 20.00 32.23
N SER A 26 -13.63 19.56 33.32
CA SER A 26 -13.64 18.21 33.88
C SER A 26 -14.98 17.51 33.67
N ALA A 27 -15.02 16.55 32.74
CA ALA A 27 -16.15 15.67 32.55
C ALA A 27 -16.27 14.76 33.77
N GLN A 28 -17.10 15.13 34.74
CA GLN A 28 -17.16 14.40 36.01
C GLN A 28 -17.72 12.97 35.89
N HIS A 29 -18.38 12.56 34.79
CA HIS A 29 -18.89 11.18 34.64
C HIS A 29 -18.97 10.66 33.18
N GLY A 30 -18.19 11.22 32.23
CA GLY A 30 -18.25 10.83 30.81
C GLY A 30 -16.88 10.49 30.24
N SER A 31 -16.78 9.45 29.40
CA SER A 31 -15.53 9.13 28.72
C SER A 31 -15.14 10.24 27.74
N HIS A 32 -13.96 10.82 27.93
CA HIS A 32 -13.42 11.90 27.09
C HIS A 32 -13.39 11.55 25.59
N LEU A 33 -13.26 10.26 25.26
CA LEU A 33 -13.32 9.77 23.89
C LEU A 33 -14.67 9.99 23.21
N LEU A 34 -15.78 9.95 23.95
CA LEU A 34 -17.12 10.13 23.40
C LEU A 34 -17.50 11.60 23.21
N GLN A 35 -16.69 12.54 23.74
CA GLN A 35 -16.86 13.97 23.52
C GLN A 35 -16.21 14.45 22.22
N LEU A 36 -15.42 13.59 21.57
CA LEU A 36 -14.74 13.91 20.32
C LEU A 36 -15.69 13.79 19.12
N PRO A 37 -15.54 14.67 18.11
CA PRO A 37 -16.14 14.47 16.79
C PRO A 37 -15.74 13.12 16.18
N SER A 38 -16.63 12.56 15.35
CA SER A 38 -16.43 11.26 14.70
C SER A 38 -15.20 11.25 13.79
N GLU A 39 -14.80 12.38 13.22
CA GLU A 39 -13.60 12.51 12.39
C GLU A 39 -12.33 12.31 13.21
N LEU A 40 -12.24 12.96 14.38
CA LEU A 40 -11.12 12.80 15.29
C LEU A 40 -11.09 11.39 15.89
N LEU A 41 -12.25 10.83 16.18
CA LEU A 41 -12.36 9.43 16.60
C LEU A 41 -11.87 8.47 15.51
N THR A 42 -12.19 8.73 14.23
CA THR A 42 -11.67 7.97 13.09
C THR A 42 -10.15 8.10 12.97
N HIS A 43 -9.63 9.31 13.15
CA HIS A 43 -8.19 9.58 13.11
C HIS A 43 -7.46 8.81 14.21
N LEU A 44 -7.97 8.81 15.44
CA LEU A 44 -7.36 8.06 16.56
C LEU A 44 -7.43 6.56 16.34
N THR A 45 -8.59 6.06 15.89
CA THR A 45 -8.81 4.62 15.67
C THR A 45 -8.03 4.08 14.47
N ALA A 46 -7.66 4.91 13.49
CA ALA A 46 -6.86 4.51 12.33
C ALA A 46 -5.46 3.97 12.70
N TYR A 47 -4.89 4.39 13.84
CA TYR A 47 -3.59 3.89 14.30
C TYR A 47 -3.70 2.55 15.05
N LEU A 48 -4.91 2.06 15.31
CA LEU A 48 -5.12 0.83 16.07
C LEU A 48 -5.03 -0.42 15.19
N ASP A 49 -4.44 -1.47 15.75
CA ASP A 49 -4.43 -2.82 15.18
C ASP A 49 -5.86 -3.38 15.09
N PRO A 50 -6.13 -4.35 14.19
CA PRO A 50 -7.45 -4.95 14.07
C PRO A 50 -7.92 -5.62 15.37
N ILE A 51 -6.98 -6.16 16.17
CA ILE A 51 -7.28 -6.73 17.48
C ILE A 51 -7.72 -5.61 18.44
N ALA A 52 -6.96 -4.52 18.50
CA ALA A 52 -7.29 -3.36 19.32
C ALA A 52 -8.64 -2.73 18.93
N LEU A 53 -8.95 -2.64 17.63
CA LEU A 53 -10.26 -2.21 17.14
C LEU A 53 -11.40 -3.13 17.59
N THR A 54 -11.20 -4.45 17.55
CA THR A 54 -12.23 -5.38 18.06
C THR A 54 -12.41 -5.28 19.57
N THR A 55 -11.33 -5.07 20.34
CA THR A 55 -11.44 -4.81 21.78
C THR A 55 -12.15 -3.49 22.05
N LEU A 56 -11.86 -2.44 21.29
CA LEU A 56 -12.51 -1.14 21.43
C LEU A 56 -14.01 -1.21 21.13
N ALA A 57 -14.41 -2.01 20.13
CA ALA A 57 -15.81 -2.28 19.83
C ALA A 57 -16.56 -3.01 20.96
N SER A 58 -15.85 -3.74 21.83
CA SER A 58 -16.46 -4.44 22.97
C SER A 58 -16.68 -3.56 24.20
N VAL A 59 -16.06 -2.36 24.25
CA VAL A 59 -16.13 -1.48 25.43
C VAL A 59 -17.49 -0.80 25.57
N CYS A 60 -18.02 -0.21 24.50
CA CYS A 60 -19.31 0.45 24.55
C CYS A 60 -20.06 0.45 23.20
N ARG A 61 -21.39 0.63 23.25
CA ARG A 61 -22.26 0.59 22.07
C ARG A 61 -21.96 1.71 21.05
N LEU A 62 -21.55 2.88 21.53
CA LEU A 62 -21.20 4.01 20.66
C LEU A 62 -19.89 3.74 19.89
N LEU A 63 -18.89 3.19 20.58
CA LEU A 63 -17.63 2.78 19.93
C LEU A 63 -17.85 1.58 19.01
N TYR A 64 -18.74 0.64 19.36
CA TYR A 64 -19.18 -0.40 18.44
C TYR A 64 -19.78 0.18 17.15
N ALA A 65 -20.69 1.15 17.28
CA ALA A 65 -21.31 1.83 16.14
C ALA A 65 -20.30 2.63 15.30
N HIS A 66 -19.21 3.10 15.90
CA HIS A 66 -18.11 3.75 15.18
C HIS A 66 -17.20 2.74 14.47
N VAL A 67 -16.81 1.66 15.14
CA VAL A 67 -15.93 0.62 14.56
C VAL A 67 -16.63 -0.16 13.45
N ILE A 68 -17.96 -0.30 13.46
CA ILE A 68 -18.66 -1.00 12.38
C ILE A 68 -18.68 -0.22 11.05
N GLN A 69 -18.38 1.09 11.08
CA GLN A 69 -18.32 1.92 9.87
C GLN A 69 -17.12 1.54 9.00
N ASP A 70 -17.36 1.38 7.68
CA ASP A 70 -16.33 0.95 6.73
C ASP A 70 -15.24 2.02 6.50
N SER A 71 -15.57 3.30 6.75
CA SER A 71 -14.62 4.43 6.74
C SER A 71 -13.51 4.26 7.77
N THR A 72 -13.83 3.75 8.96
CA THR A 72 -12.89 3.51 10.06
C THR A 72 -11.84 2.47 9.66
N TRP A 73 -12.29 1.36 9.08
CA TRP A 73 -11.39 0.30 8.58
C TRP A 73 -10.58 0.75 7.37
N ARG A 74 -11.17 1.58 6.49
CA ARG A 74 -10.43 2.18 5.37
C ARG A 74 -9.30 3.07 5.88
N ALA A 75 -9.58 3.98 6.81
CA ALA A 75 -8.56 4.87 7.38
C ALA A 75 -7.44 4.07 8.06
N ALA A 76 -7.78 3.03 8.83
CA ALA A 76 -6.80 2.13 9.42
C ALA A 76 -5.96 1.40 8.36
N PHE A 77 -6.58 0.88 7.31
CA PHE A 77 -5.88 0.23 6.20
C PHE A 77 -4.85 1.15 5.54
N LEU A 78 -5.24 2.39 5.25
CA LEU A 78 -4.36 3.38 4.63
C LEU A 78 -3.17 3.72 5.53
N CYS A 79 -3.41 3.87 6.84
CA CYS A 79 -2.37 4.20 7.80
C CYS A 79 -1.33 3.08 7.91
N HIS A 80 -1.78 1.83 8.08
CA HIS A 80 -0.90 0.69 8.30
C HIS A 80 -0.15 0.23 7.04
N PHE A 81 -0.83 0.12 5.90
CA PHE A 81 -0.24 -0.50 4.70
C PHE A 81 0.34 0.51 3.71
N LEU A 82 -0.13 1.75 3.72
CA LEU A 82 0.32 2.78 2.79
C LEU A 82 1.03 3.94 3.49
N SER A 83 1.15 3.90 4.82
CA SER A 83 1.77 4.96 5.62
C SER A 83 1.15 6.34 5.36
N VAL A 84 -0.14 6.37 5.03
CA VAL A 84 -0.86 7.62 4.78
C VAL A 84 -1.53 8.06 6.07
N SER A 85 -1.19 9.25 6.54
CA SER A 85 -1.81 9.84 7.72
C SER A 85 -3.33 10.00 7.49
N PRO A 86 -4.20 9.64 8.46
CA PRO A 86 -5.64 9.78 8.37
C PRO A 86 -6.09 11.26 8.41
N SER A 87 -5.70 12.06 7.41
CA SER A 87 -6.10 13.46 7.26
C SER A 87 -7.55 13.56 6.75
N PRO A 88 -8.33 14.61 7.08
CA PRO A 88 -9.63 14.83 6.45
C PRO A 88 -9.53 15.07 4.93
N ASP A 89 -8.39 15.60 4.44
CA ASP A 89 -8.18 15.98 3.03
C ASP A 89 -7.34 14.96 2.24
N LEU A 90 -7.43 13.68 2.62
CA LEU A 90 -6.68 12.55 2.05
C LEU A 90 -6.65 12.50 0.52
N VAL A 91 -7.75 12.83 -0.14
CA VAL A 91 -7.88 12.73 -1.60
C VAL A 91 -7.13 13.84 -2.32
N ILE A 92 -7.05 15.02 -1.70
CA ILE A 92 -6.34 16.19 -2.25
C ILE A 92 -4.84 15.99 -2.09
N GLU A 93 -4.41 15.52 -0.91
CA GLU A 93 -3.00 15.30 -0.60
C GLU A 93 -2.42 14.10 -1.36
N ASN A 94 -3.22 13.06 -1.60
CA ASN A 94 -2.74 11.81 -2.19
C ASN A 94 -3.69 11.31 -3.30
N PRO A 95 -3.55 11.81 -4.55
CA PRO A 95 -4.40 11.40 -5.68
C PRO A 95 -4.26 9.90 -6.02
N LYS A 96 -3.14 9.28 -5.62
CA LYS A 96 -2.92 7.82 -5.76
C LYS A 96 -3.95 6.99 -5.00
N LEU A 97 -4.61 7.55 -3.98
CA LEU A 97 -5.68 6.88 -3.24
C LEU A 97 -6.95 6.67 -4.08
N VAL A 98 -7.15 7.43 -5.16
CA VAL A 98 -8.27 7.25 -6.09
C VAL A 98 -8.13 5.94 -6.86
N LEU A 99 -6.89 5.44 -7.02
CA LEU A 99 -6.60 4.21 -7.74
C LEU A 99 -6.70 2.95 -6.85
N LEU A 100 -6.96 3.10 -5.55
CA LEU A 100 -7.13 1.96 -4.66
C LEU A 100 -8.41 1.19 -5.00
N ARG A 101 -8.23 0.02 -5.62
CA ARG A 101 -9.31 -0.93 -5.83
C ARG A 101 -9.44 -1.84 -4.62
N LYS A 102 -10.59 -1.73 -3.96
CA LYS A 102 -11.08 -2.69 -2.97
C LYS A 102 -11.23 -4.06 -3.65
N LYS A 103 -10.57 -5.10 -3.12
CA LYS A 103 -10.74 -6.49 -3.61
C LYS A 103 -11.88 -7.22 -2.92
N GLU A 104 -12.18 -6.82 -1.70
CA GLU A 104 -13.17 -7.50 -0.85
C GLU A 104 -14.51 -6.75 -0.79
N LYS A 105 -15.50 -7.38 -0.14
CA LYS A 105 -16.83 -6.76 0.02
C LYS A 105 -16.79 -5.56 0.98
N SER A 106 -15.93 -5.58 2.01
CA SER A 106 -15.77 -4.49 2.99
C SER A 106 -14.30 -4.23 3.32
N TRP A 107 -13.96 -2.99 3.66
CA TRP A 107 -12.62 -2.61 4.11
C TRP A 107 -12.22 -3.36 5.38
N ARG A 108 -13.18 -3.69 6.25
CA ARG A 108 -12.94 -4.57 7.40
C ARG A 108 -12.35 -5.91 7.00
N THR A 109 -12.98 -6.61 6.05
CA THR A 109 -12.50 -7.92 5.60
C THR A 109 -11.16 -7.82 4.88
N GLU A 110 -10.96 -6.76 4.10
CA GLU A 110 -9.71 -6.51 3.39
C GLU A 110 -8.54 -6.28 4.36
N PHE A 111 -8.74 -5.42 5.36
CA PHE A 111 -7.75 -5.13 6.38
C PHE A 111 -7.40 -6.37 7.20
N GLN A 112 -8.40 -7.13 7.65
CA GLN A 112 -8.16 -8.38 8.40
C GLN A 112 -7.37 -9.40 7.57
N LYS A 113 -7.69 -9.58 6.28
CA LYS A 113 -6.96 -10.49 5.40
C LYS A 113 -5.51 -10.06 5.22
N HIS A 114 -5.26 -8.78 4.95
CA HIS A 114 -3.91 -8.26 4.81
C HIS A 114 -3.12 -8.34 6.11
N TRP A 115 -3.76 -8.08 7.25
CA TRP A 115 -3.14 -8.20 8.57
C TRP A 115 -2.71 -9.62 8.89
N VAL A 116 -3.59 -10.61 8.69
CA VAL A 116 -3.27 -12.03 8.90
C VAL A 116 -2.16 -12.47 7.96
N LEU A 117 -2.20 -12.03 6.70
CA LEU A 117 -1.16 -12.34 5.73
C LEU A 117 0.19 -11.76 6.18
N ALA A 118 0.26 -10.46 6.53
CA ALA A 118 1.47 -9.81 7.02
C ALA A 118 2.03 -10.52 8.26
N ARG A 119 1.18 -10.84 9.25
CA ARG A 119 1.58 -11.60 10.44
C ARG A 119 2.07 -13.01 10.12
N ARG A 120 1.48 -13.69 9.13
CA ARG A 120 1.99 -14.98 8.66
C ARG A 120 3.39 -14.79 8.06
N TRP A 121 3.60 -13.81 7.19
CA TRP A 121 4.93 -13.53 6.62
C TRP A 121 5.97 -13.22 7.71
N GLU A 122 5.61 -12.44 8.74
CA GLU A 122 6.50 -12.16 9.88
C GLU A 122 6.81 -13.40 10.73
N LYS A 123 5.80 -14.22 11.03
CA LYS A 123 5.91 -15.34 11.98
C LYS A 123 6.35 -16.65 11.34
N THR A 124 6.38 -16.74 10.02
CA THR A 124 6.80 -17.96 9.31
C THR A 124 8.29 -18.16 9.55
N ARG A 125 8.63 -18.95 10.57
CA ARG A 125 9.98 -19.46 10.87
C ARG A 125 10.36 -20.66 10.00
N SER A 126 9.51 -21.09 9.07
CA SER A 126 9.84 -22.22 8.22
C SER A 126 10.92 -21.81 7.22
N VAL A 127 12.11 -22.32 7.49
CA VAL A 127 13.18 -22.71 6.57
C VAL A 127 12.61 -23.67 5.51
N THR A 128 11.60 -23.25 4.76
CA THR A 128 11.45 -23.75 3.40
C THR A 128 12.40 -22.88 2.65
N SER A 129 13.59 -23.41 2.38
CA SER A 129 14.53 -22.81 1.44
C SER A 129 13.73 -22.37 0.22
N VAL A 130 13.47 -21.06 0.15
CA VAL A 130 13.19 -20.43 -1.12
C VAL A 130 14.53 -20.53 -1.85
N THR A 131 14.80 -21.70 -2.45
CA THR A 131 15.89 -21.92 -3.41
C THR A 131 15.74 -20.99 -4.61
N HIS A 132 14.56 -20.40 -4.78
CA HIS A 132 14.36 -19.25 -5.64
C HIS A 132 14.92 -17.99 -4.98
N ARG A 133 16.23 -17.78 -5.10
CA ARG A 133 16.84 -16.46 -4.88
C ARG A 133 16.25 -15.55 -5.97
N PRO A 134 15.23 -14.70 -5.69
CA PRO A 134 14.68 -13.87 -6.75
C PRO A 134 15.81 -12.94 -7.17
N HIS A 135 16.35 -13.14 -8.37
CA HIS A 135 17.39 -12.28 -8.88
C HIS A 135 16.79 -10.88 -8.97
N ARG A 136 17.28 -9.97 -8.11
CA ARG A 136 16.92 -8.56 -8.14
C ARG A 136 17.61 -7.93 -9.33
N LEU A 137 17.09 -8.21 -10.52
CA LEU A 137 17.62 -7.69 -11.76
C LEU A 137 16.98 -6.32 -12.04
N PRO A 138 17.75 -5.36 -12.56
CA PRO A 138 17.18 -4.10 -12.99
C PRO A 138 16.20 -4.36 -14.14
N ILE A 139 14.98 -3.86 -14.01
CA ILE A 139 14.00 -3.85 -15.10
C ILE A 139 14.35 -2.69 -16.01
N SER A 140 14.77 -2.98 -17.23
CA SER A 140 15.13 -1.98 -18.23
C SER A 140 13.91 -1.44 -18.96
N ALA A 141 12.90 -2.30 -19.20
CA ALA A 141 11.67 -1.90 -19.84
C ALA A 141 10.49 -2.77 -19.36
N MET A 142 9.30 -2.19 -19.38
CA MET A 142 8.06 -2.87 -19.02
C MET A 142 7.02 -2.59 -20.10
N HIS A 143 6.32 -3.62 -20.56
CA HIS A 143 5.26 -3.51 -21.55
C HIS A 143 3.99 -4.21 -21.09
N VAL A 144 2.87 -3.54 -21.23
CA VAL A 144 1.56 -4.07 -20.89
C VAL A 144 0.95 -4.72 -22.12
N MET A 145 0.68 -6.02 -22.03
CA MET A 145 -0.11 -6.73 -23.03
C MET A 145 -1.57 -6.76 -22.62
N HIS A 146 -2.41 -6.23 -23.51
CA HIS A 146 -3.85 -6.39 -23.41
C HIS A 146 -4.32 -7.32 -24.53
N ASN A 147 -4.75 -8.53 -24.17
CA ASN A 147 -5.26 -9.48 -25.15
C ASN A 147 -6.80 -9.37 -25.23
N GLN A 148 -7.29 -8.96 -26.39
CA GLN A 148 -8.73 -8.87 -26.71
C GLN A 148 -9.33 -10.24 -27.06
N ARG A 149 -8.51 -11.26 -27.33
CA ARG A 149 -8.96 -12.62 -27.68
C ARG A 149 -8.87 -13.51 -26.45
N SER A 150 -10.02 -13.67 -25.80
CA SER A 150 -10.27 -14.71 -24.82
C SER A 150 -10.06 -16.07 -25.48
N ALA A 151 -8.87 -16.65 -25.33
CA ALA A 151 -8.78 -18.12 -25.40
C ALA A 151 -9.72 -18.63 -24.29
N ALA A 152 -10.61 -19.57 -24.60
CA ALA A 152 -11.79 -19.92 -23.79
C ALA A 152 -11.53 -20.24 -22.29
N ASN A 153 -10.27 -20.39 -21.88
CA ASN A 153 -9.82 -20.70 -20.52
C ASN A 153 -8.86 -19.65 -19.91
N ALA A 154 -8.55 -18.54 -20.60
CA ALA A 154 -7.62 -17.52 -20.13
C ALA A 154 -8.32 -16.54 -19.18
N GLN A 155 -8.22 -16.79 -17.88
CA GLN A 155 -8.88 -15.99 -16.83
C GLN A 155 -8.37 -14.54 -16.68
N GLN A 156 -7.40 -14.08 -17.50
CA GLN A 156 -6.78 -12.76 -17.35
C GLN A 156 -6.46 -12.14 -18.72
N ASN A 157 -7.16 -11.06 -19.09
CA ASN A 157 -6.98 -10.30 -20.34
C ASN A 157 -5.76 -9.35 -20.33
N TRP A 158 -5.01 -9.33 -19.23
CA TRP A 158 -3.90 -8.43 -19.00
C TRP A 158 -2.68 -9.22 -18.53
N ALA A 159 -1.55 -9.03 -19.20
CA ALA A 159 -0.24 -9.49 -18.75
C ALA A 159 0.79 -8.36 -18.87
N ILE A 160 1.83 -8.39 -18.04
CA ILE A 160 2.96 -7.46 -18.09
C ILE A 160 4.20 -8.24 -18.52
N LEU A 161 4.87 -7.76 -19.56
CA LEU A 161 6.22 -8.14 -19.94
C LEU A 161 7.21 -7.25 -19.20
N SER A 162 8.18 -7.84 -18.51
CA SER A 162 9.28 -7.13 -17.88
C SER A 162 10.60 -7.61 -18.49
N ALA A 163 11.33 -6.68 -19.11
CA ALA A 163 12.59 -6.93 -19.79
C ALA A 163 13.78 -6.42 -18.96
N SER A 164 14.86 -7.19 -18.92
CA SER A 164 16.13 -6.78 -18.31
C SER A 164 17.24 -6.89 -19.34
N LEU A 165 17.82 -5.75 -19.73
CA LEU A 165 18.93 -5.70 -20.68
C LEU A 165 20.22 -6.26 -20.06
N ALA A 166 20.36 -6.17 -18.73
CA ALA A 166 21.51 -6.71 -18.00
C ALA A 166 21.66 -8.23 -18.15
N VAL A 167 20.56 -8.95 -18.40
CA VAL A 167 20.54 -10.42 -18.53
C VAL A 167 20.02 -10.86 -19.90
N GLY A 168 19.51 -9.94 -20.73
CA GLY A 168 18.96 -10.28 -22.04
C GLY A 168 17.64 -11.06 -21.98
N THR A 169 16.92 -11.01 -20.85
CA THR A 169 15.72 -11.82 -20.63
C THR A 169 14.44 -10.98 -20.51
N VAL A 170 13.31 -11.56 -20.92
CA VAL A 170 11.98 -10.98 -20.77
C VAL A 170 11.05 -11.98 -20.07
N THR A 171 10.42 -11.55 -18.98
CA THR A 171 9.50 -12.38 -18.18
C THR A 171 8.07 -11.88 -18.30
N ARG A 172 7.10 -12.79 -18.06
CA ARG A 172 5.66 -12.46 -18.11
C ARG A 172 5.02 -12.60 -16.75
N SER A 173 4.19 -11.64 -16.36
CA SER A 173 3.48 -11.67 -15.09
C SER A 173 2.03 -11.19 -15.21
N TYR A 174 1.18 -11.67 -14.30
CA TYR A 174 -0.20 -11.24 -14.15
C TYR A 174 -0.32 -10.38 -12.89
N PRO A 175 -0.39 -9.04 -12.99
CA PRO A 175 -0.30 -8.16 -11.83
C PRO A 175 -1.47 -8.32 -10.85
N PHE A 176 -2.65 -8.72 -11.34
CA PHE A 176 -3.83 -8.86 -10.49
C PHE A 176 -3.85 -10.16 -9.69
N THR A 177 -3.12 -11.19 -10.13
CA THR A 177 -3.01 -12.48 -9.42
C THR A 177 -1.67 -12.67 -8.74
N GLY A 178 -0.68 -11.82 -9.03
CA GLY A 178 0.70 -11.98 -8.57
C GLY A 178 1.41 -13.21 -9.15
N LYS A 179 0.79 -13.90 -10.11
CA LYS A 179 1.40 -15.07 -10.76
C LYS A 179 2.41 -14.60 -11.80
N VAL A 180 3.66 -15.04 -11.65
CA VAL A 180 4.69 -14.94 -12.70
C VAL A 180 4.61 -16.22 -13.53
N VAL A 181 4.48 -16.08 -14.84
CA VAL A 181 4.47 -17.22 -15.76
C VAL A 181 5.86 -17.83 -15.77
N ARG A 182 5.95 -19.17 -15.67
CA ARG A 182 7.23 -19.85 -15.75
C ARG A 182 7.83 -19.72 -17.16
N GLY A 183 9.16 -19.59 -17.19
CA GLY A 183 9.93 -19.35 -18.41
C GLY A 183 10.17 -17.86 -18.69
N HIS A 184 11.24 -17.58 -19.41
CA HIS A 184 11.59 -16.26 -19.93
C HIS A 184 11.82 -16.34 -21.44
N PHE A 185 11.64 -15.23 -22.14
CA PHE A 185 12.18 -15.09 -23.48
C PHE A 185 13.63 -14.66 -23.35
N ASP A 186 14.51 -15.30 -24.09
CA ASP A 186 15.92 -14.95 -24.21
C ASP A 186 16.20 -14.58 -25.68
N ALA A 187 17.04 -13.57 -25.88
CA ALA A 187 17.50 -13.15 -27.21
C ALA A 187 18.32 -14.26 -27.92
N SER A 188 18.97 -15.14 -27.15
CA SER A 188 19.79 -16.24 -27.67
C SER A 188 18.98 -17.40 -28.29
N SER A 189 17.65 -17.44 -28.07
CA SER A 189 16.69 -18.45 -28.56
C SER A 189 16.93 -19.92 -28.13
N THR A 190 18.06 -20.25 -27.52
CA THR A 190 18.45 -21.63 -27.14
C THR A 190 17.56 -22.20 -26.04
N THR A 191 17.28 -21.43 -25.00
CA THR A 191 16.44 -21.85 -23.85
C THR A 191 14.95 -21.91 -24.20
N THR A 192 14.48 -21.06 -25.11
CA THR A 192 13.08 -21.01 -25.55
C THR A 192 12.75 -22.14 -26.54
N ALA A 193 13.70 -22.54 -27.40
CA ALA A 193 13.50 -23.60 -28.39
C ALA A 193 13.35 -25.00 -27.78
N LEU A 194 13.96 -25.26 -26.62
CA LEU A 194 13.94 -26.56 -25.96
C LEU A 194 12.76 -26.73 -24.98
N GLY A 195 11.94 -25.69 -24.75
CA GLY A 195 10.84 -25.73 -23.76
C GLY A 195 11.32 -25.93 -22.31
N LEU A 196 12.63 -25.91 -22.09
CA LEU A 196 13.27 -26.02 -20.79
C LEU A 196 13.30 -24.61 -20.21
N GLY A 197 12.34 -24.30 -19.33
CA GLY A 197 12.33 -23.06 -18.56
C GLY A 197 13.47 -23.02 -17.54
N LEU A 198 14.71 -23.08 -18.03
CA LEU A 198 15.93 -23.07 -17.23
C LEU A 198 16.13 -21.68 -16.64
N ASN A 199 16.74 -21.66 -15.45
CA ASN A 199 17.17 -20.42 -14.82
C ASN A 199 18.28 -19.77 -15.66
N PRO A 200 18.30 -18.44 -15.81
CA PRO A 200 19.33 -17.72 -16.56
C PRO A 200 20.76 -17.94 -16.03
N GLY A 201 20.93 -18.44 -14.80
CA GLY A 201 22.23 -18.83 -14.24
C GLY A 201 22.61 -20.31 -14.45
N PHE A 202 21.85 -21.07 -15.24
CA PHE A 202 22.21 -22.46 -15.55
C PHE A 202 23.45 -22.53 -16.45
N GLU A 203 23.66 -21.55 -17.32
CA GLU A 203 24.83 -21.52 -18.22
C GLU A 203 26.12 -21.14 -17.48
N ASP A 204 26.05 -20.25 -16.48
CA ASP A 204 27.20 -19.88 -15.63
C ASP A 204 27.76 -21.06 -14.82
N ALA A 205 26.93 -22.07 -14.52
CA ALA A 205 27.36 -23.27 -13.78
C ALA A 205 28.26 -24.20 -14.60
N PHE A 206 28.23 -24.11 -15.94
CA PHE A 206 29.02 -24.96 -16.84
C PHE A 206 30.26 -24.26 -17.41
N GLN A 207 30.45 -22.96 -17.16
CA GLN A 207 31.66 -22.22 -17.56
C GLN A 207 32.85 -22.37 -16.59
N VAL A 208 32.74 -23.16 -15.52
CA VAL A 208 33.78 -23.29 -14.46
C VAL A 208 34.68 -24.52 -14.62
N LEU A 209 34.73 -25.18 -15.78
CA LEU A 209 35.77 -26.17 -16.07
C LEU A 209 36.79 -25.60 -17.06
N PRO A 210 38.01 -25.21 -16.60
CA PRO A 210 39.10 -24.93 -17.51
C PRO A 210 39.62 -26.25 -18.15
N PRO A 211 40.31 -26.16 -19.31
CA PRO A 211 40.68 -27.30 -20.16
C PRO A 211 41.62 -28.32 -19.49
#